data_AF-A0A7T1MK51-F1
#
_entry.id   AF-A0A7T1MK51-F1
#
_cell.length_a   1.000
_cell.length_b   1.000
_cell.length_c   1.000
_cell.angle_alpha   90.00
_cell.angle_beta   90.00
_cell.angle_gamma   90.00
#
_symmetry.space_group_name_H-M   'P 1'
#
loop_
_entity.id
_entity.type
_entity.pdbx_description
1 polymer ?
#
loop_
_entity_poly.entity_id
_entity_poly.type
_entity_poly.pdbx_seq_one_letter_code
_entity_poly.pdbx_strand_id
1 'polypeptide(L)'
;MSLPPLPALVTILALVLYQATALLVGRARVQHQVKPPATTGPEQFERALRVQQNTLEQLVFFLPTFWMAVTLNQAGVACALGFVWIGARIAYAVGYMQAPDKRGPGFGIAFLVSVALLVMAFVGVVAKLG
;
A
#
# COMPACT_ATOMS: atom_id res chain seq x y z
N MET A 1 6.88 12.18 -23.57
CA MET A 1 6.02 11.07 -23.11
C MET A 1 5.06 11.64 -22.08
N SER A 2 3.75 11.61 -22.31
CA SER A 2 2.75 12.08 -21.35
C SER A 2 2.48 11.01 -20.29
N LEU A 3 2.26 11.42 -19.04
CA LEU A 3 1.90 10.51 -17.96
C LEU A 3 0.45 10.03 -18.17
N PRO A 4 0.20 8.71 -18.31
CA PRO A 4 -1.17 8.23 -18.53
C PRO A 4 -2.04 8.53 -17.29
N PRO A 5 -3.23 9.15 -17.46
CA PRO A 5 -4.03 9.63 -16.32
C PRO A 5 -4.46 8.54 -15.34
N LEU A 6 -4.81 7.35 -15.84
CA LEU A 6 -5.34 6.28 -15.00
C LEU A 6 -4.28 5.68 -14.05
N PRO A 7 -3.08 5.28 -14.52
CA PRO A 7 -1.98 4.90 -13.62
C PRO A 7 -1.54 6.01 -12.66
N ALA A 8 -1.58 7.27 -13.10
CA ALA A 8 -1.29 8.41 -12.25
C ALA A 8 -2.31 8.52 -11.10
N LEU A 9 -3.60 8.34 -11.40
CA LEU A 9 -4.66 8.33 -10.40
C LEU A 9 -4.46 7.22 -9.36
N VAL A 10 -4.15 5.99 -9.80
CA VAL A 10 -3.85 4.87 -8.88
C VAL A 10 -2.69 5.25 -7.95
N THR A 11 -1.61 5.82 -8.50
CA THR A 11 -0.46 6.27 -7.71
C THR A 11 -0.84 7.34 -6.69
N ILE A 12 -1.60 8.36 -7.10
CA ILE A 12 -2.05 9.45 -6.22
C ILE A 12 -2.92 8.89 -5.09
N LEU A 13 -3.87 8.00 -5.38
CA LEU A 13 -4.74 7.39 -4.38
C LEU A 13 -3.96 6.54 -3.37
N ALA A 14 -2.94 5.80 -3.82
CA ALA A 14 -2.06 5.05 -2.94
C ALA A 14 -1.26 5.97 -1.99
N LEU A 15 -0.80 7.12 -2.49
CA LEU A 15 -0.11 8.13 -1.67
C LEU A 15 -1.05 8.84 -0.69
N VAL A 16 -2.29 9.15 -1.12
CA VAL A 16 -3.33 9.70 -0.23
C VAL A 16 -3.65 8.73 0.90
N LEU A 17 -3.79 7.44 0.59
CA LEU A 17 -3.97 6.39 1.60
C LEU A 17 -2.81 6.38 2.59
N TYR A 18 -1.56 6.41 2.12
CA TYR A 18 -0.40 6.45 3.00
C TYR A 18 -0.40 7.69 3.89
N GLN A 19 -0.68 8.87 3.34
CA GLN A 19 -0.77 10.10 4.11
C GLN A 19 -1.89 10.04 5.17
N ALA A 20 -3.02 9.40 4.85
CA ALA A 20 -4.08 9.14 5.82
C ALA A 20 -3.58 8.25 6.98
N THR A 21 -2.80 7.20 6.72
CA THR A 21 -2.20 6.38 7.79
C THR A 21 -1.22 7.17 8.67
N ALA A 22 -0.45 8.09 8.09
CA ALA A 22 0.43 8.97 8.85
C ALA A 22 -0.35 9.96 9.74
N LEU A 23 -1.48 10.48 9.26
CA LEU A 23 -2.38 11.30 10.09
C LEU A 23 -2.99 10.50 11.25
N LEU A 24 -3.31 9.21 11.04
CA LEU A 24 -3.76 8.32 12.13
C LEU A 24 -2.70 8.19 13.22
N VAL A 25 -1.42 8.02 12.85
CA VAL A 25 -0.31 8.01 13.83
C VAL A 25 -0.23 9.34 14.57
N GLY A 26 -0.29 10.47 13.86
CA GLY A 26 -0.25 11.80 14.48
C GLY A 26 -1.38 11.98 15.50
N ARG A 27 -2.61 11.58 15.15
CA ARG A 27 -3.76 11.59 16.07
C ARG A 27 -3.52 10.70 17.29
N ALA A 28 -3.04 9.47 17.08
CA ALA A 28 -2.76 8.53 18.16
C ALA A 28 -1.66 9.04 19.11
N ARG A 29 -0.63 9.74 18.59
CA ARG A 29 0.40 10.39 19.43
C ARG A 29 -0.19 11.42 20.38
N VAL A 30 -1.07 12.28 19.88
CA VAL A 30 -1.74 13.30 20.69
C VAL A 30 -2.66 12.65 21.72
N GLN A 31 -3.50 11.72 21.28
CA GLN A 31 -4.48 11.03 22.13
C GLN A 31 -3.82 10.24 23.27
N HIS A 32 -2.71 9.55 22.99
CA HIS A 32 -2.02 8.70 23.96
C HIS A 32 -0.78 9.36 24.58
N GLN A 33 -0.57 10.65 24.32
CA GLN A 33 0.56 11.45 24.83
C GLN A 33 1.96 10.85 24.54
N VAL A 34 2.10 10.12 23.42
CA VAL A 34 3.37 9.51 23.02
C VAL A 34 4.23 10.54 22.29
N LYS A 35 5.11 11.21 23.06
CA LYS A 35 6.02 12.23 22.53
C LYS A 35 7.11 11.61 21.65
N PRO A 36 7.43 12.22 20.48
CA PRO A 36 8.64 11.85 19.73
C PRO A 36 9.91 11.95 20.61
N PRO A 37 10.93 11.10 20.42
CA PRO A 37 11.06 10.08 19.36
C PRO A 37 10.43 8.72 19.71
N ALA A 38 9.65 8.61 20.78
CA ALA A 38 9.12 7.32 21.22
C ALA A 38 8.24 6.65 20.15
N THR A 39 8.44 5.34 19.98
CA THR A 39 7.73 4.46 19.05
C THR A 39 6.99 3.33 19.77
N THR A 40 7.02 3.31 21.10
CA THR A 40 6.30 2.37 21.96
C THR A 40 5.33 3.12 22.87
N GLY A 41 4.23 2.49 23.26
CA GLY A 41 3.18 3.10 24.05
C GLY A 41 1.96 2.21 24.19
N PRO A 42 0.75 2.78 24.40
CA PRO A 42 -0.47 1.99 24.41
C PRO A 42 -0.68 1.23 23.09
N GLU A 43 -1.25 0.03 23.17
CA GLU A 43 -1.44 -0.87 22.03
C GLU A 43 -2.14 -0.17 20.84
N GLN A 44 -3.08 0.74 21.09
CA GLN A 44 -3.78 1.48 20.03
C GLN A 44 -2.83 2.38 19.23
N PHE A 45 -1.86 3.03 19.91
CA PHE A 45 -0.83 3.83 19.25
C PHE A 45 0.13 2.93 18.45
N GLU A 46 0.58 1.82 19.03
CA GLU A 46 1.50 0.91 18.35
C GLU A 46 0.87 0.28 17.10
N ARG A 47 -0.44 -0.02 17.14
CA ARG A 47 -1.19 -0.47 15.96
C ARG A 47 -1.27 0.59 14.88
N ALA A 48 -1.59 1.85 15.22
CA ALA A 48 -1.59 2.94 14.25
C ALA A 48 -0.20 3.11 13.61
N LEU A 49 0.86 3.05 14.42
CA LEU A 49 2.23 3.14 13.94
C LEU A 49 2.57 1.98 13.00
N ARG A 50 2.21 0.73 13.36
CA ARG A 50 2.47 -0.44 12.52
C ARG A 50 1.67 -0.43 11.23
N VAL A 51 0.44 0.07 11.23
CA VAL A 51 -0.37 0.27 10.02
C VAL A 51 0.34 1.20 9.04
N GLN A 52 0.84 2.35 9.53
CA GLN A 52 1.55 3.31 8.70
C GLN A 52 2.88 2.75 8.18
N GLN A 53 3.70 2.16 9.06
CA GLN A 53 5.00 1.59 8.69
C GLN A 53 4.85 0.45 7.66
N ASN A 54 3.91 -0.47 7.89
CA ASN A 54 3.69 -1.54 6.94
C ASN A 54 3.16 -1.02 5.60
N THR A 55 2.35 0.05 5.60
CA THR A 55 1.89 0.67 4.35
C THR A 55 3.04 1.32 3.60
N LEU A 56 3.99 1.96 4.30
CA LEU A 56 5.22 2.48 3.72
C LEU A 56 6.07 1.37 3.08
N GLU A 57 6.33 0.29 3.84
CA GLU A 57 7.07 -0.89 3.35
C GLU A 57 6.42 -1.46 2.08
N GLN A 58 5.10 -1.56 2.05
CA GLN A 58 4.37 -2.11 0.91
C GLN A 58 4.33 -1.16 -0.30
N LEU A 59 4.31 0.18 -0.08
CA LEU A 59 4.41 1.15 -1.17
C LEU A 59 5.73 1.02 -1.96
N VAL A 60 6.84 0.79 -1.26
CA VAL A 60 8.17 0.61 -1.87
C VAL A 60 8.17 -0.57 -2.85
N PHE A 61 7.39 -1.61 -2.57
CA PHE A 61 7.24 -2.75 -3.47
C PHE A 61 6.19 -2.49 -4.56
N PHE A 62 5.03 -1.94 -4.17
CA PHE A 62 3.89 -1.74 -5.05
C PHE A 62 4.19 -0.77 -6.19
N LEU A 63 4.78 0.40 -5.92
CA LEU A 63 4.94 1.43 -6.95
C LEU A 63 5.85 0.99 -8.11
N PRO A 64 7.06 0.42 -7.88
CA PRO A 64 7.89 -0.06 -8.97
C PRO A 64 7.24 -1.20 -9.76
N THR A 65 6.66 -2.19 -9.07
CA THR A 65 6.03 -3.34 -9.74
C THR A 65 4.80 -2.91 -10.54
N PHE A 66 4.00 -2.00 -10.01
CA PHE A 66 2.87 -1.39 -10.70
C PHE A 66 3.29 -0.66 -11.98
N TRP A 67 4.27 0.24 -11.90
CA TRP A 67 4.69 1.02 -13.06
C TRP A 67 5.37 0.15 -14.13
N MET A 68 6.12 -0.88 -13.74
CA MET A 68 6.65 -1.86 -14.70
C MET A 68 5.53 -2.67 -15.35
N ALA A 69 4.53 -3.13 -14.59
CA ALA A 69 3.38 -3.84 -15.15
C ALA A 69 2.56 -2.97 -16.12
N VAL A 70 2.39 -1.68 -15.80
CA VAL A 70 1.71 -0.70 -16.68
C VAL A 70 2.47 -0.47 -17.97
N THR A 71 3.80 -0.33 -17.91
CA THR A 71 4.62 0.10 -19.05
C THR A 71 5.10 -1.06 -19.93
N LEU A 72 5.28 -2.24 -19.35
CA LEU A 72 5.84 -3.40 -20.05
C LEU A 72 4.78 -4.44 -20.43
N ASN A 73 3.56 -4.30 -19.91
CA ASN A 73 2.48 -5.27 -20.10
C ASN A 73 1.13 -4.54 -20.31
N GLN A 74 0.01 -5.15 -19.90
CA GLN A 74 -1.33 -4.58 -20.08
C GLN A 74 -1.69 -3.56 -18.99
N ALA A 75 -1.62 -2.27 -19.33
CA ALA A 75 -1.92 -1.16 -18.43
C ALA A 75 -3.31 -1.23 -17.76
N GLY A 76 -4.35 -1.65 -18.48
CA GLY A 76 -5.71 -1.76 -17.93
C GLY A 76 -5.80 -2.77 -16.77
N VAL A 77 -5.20 -3.95 -16.95
CA VAL A 77 -5.15 -5.01 -15.93
C VAL A 77 -4.33 -4.55 -14.72
N ALA A 78 -3.16 -3.92 -14.96
CA ALA A 78 -2.32 -3.39 -13.89
C ALA A 78 -3.06 -2.32 -13.07
N CYS A 79 -3.80 -1.41 -13.71
CA CYS A 79 -4.63 -0.40 -13.03
C CYS A 79 -5.74 -1.04 -12.18
N ALA A 80 -6.45 -2.04 -12.71
CA ALA A 80 -7.47 -2.76 -11.94
C ALA A 80 -6.88 -3.39 -10.68
N LEU A 81 -5.74 -4.09 -10.82
CA LEU A 81 -4.99 -4.63 -9.70
C LEU A 81 -4.56 -3.52 -8.71
N GLY A 82 -4.11 -2.37 -9.20
CA GLY A 82 -3.77 -1.22 -8.38
C GLY A 82 -4.92 -0.72 -7.50
N PHE A 83 -6.14 -0.63 -8.04
CA PHE A 83 -7.33 -0.30 -7.23
C PHE A 83 -7.67 -1.37 -6.19
N VAL A 84 -7.54 -2.65 -6.55
CA VAL A 84 -7.73 -3.76 -5.60
C VAL A 84 -6.69 -3.67 -4.48
N TRP A 85 -5.44 -3.36 -4.79
CA TRP A 85 -4.39 -3.17 -3.79
C TRP A 85 -4.75 -2.05 -2.81
N ILE A 86 -5.20 -0.89 -3.31
CA ILE A 86 -5.63 0.24 -2.47
C ILE A 86 -6.78 -0.19 -1.54
N GLY A 87 -7.81 -0.84 -2.07
CA GLY A 87 -8.93 -1.35 -1.28
C GLY A 87 -8.50 -2.34 -0.20
N ALA A 88 -7.59 -3.25 -0.54
CA ALA A 88 -7.02 -4.22 0.39
C ALA A 88 -6.20 -3.54 1.50
N ARG A 89 -5.44 -2.49 1.18
CA ARG A 89 -4.70 -1.69 2.18
C ARG A 89 -5.61 -0.87 3.10
N ILE A 90 -6.75 -0.38 2.59
CA ILE A 90 -7.80 0.23 3.43
C ILE A 90 -8.37 -0.81 4.40
N ALA A 91 -8.73 -1.99 3.90
CA ALA A 91 -9.25 -3.08 4.74
C ALA A 91 -8.22 -3.53 5.80
N TYR A 92 -6.94 -3.63 5.42
CA TYR A 92 -5.84 -3.90 6.35
C TYR A 92 -5.75 -2.84 7.45
N ALA A 93 -5.76 -1.56 7.09
CA ALA A 93 -5.66 -0.46 8.05
C ALA A 93 -6.85 -0.45 9.02
N VAL A 94 -8.08 -0.54 8.50
CA VAL A 94 -9.30 -0.56 9.32
C VAL A 94 -9.32 -1.78 10.24
N GLY A 95 -9.03 -2.97 9.71
CA GLY A 95 -9.01 -4.21 10.48
C GLY A 95 -7.99 -4.16 11.60
N TYR A 96 -6.76 -3.74 11.32
CA TYR A 96 -5.72 -3.69 12.34
C TYR A 96 -6.03 -2.64 13.43
N MET A 97 -6.57 -1.47 13.05
CA MET A 97 -6.99 -0.47 14.03
C MET A 97 -8.10 -0.99 14.96
N GLN A 98 -8.94 -1.92 14.51
CA GLN A 98 -9.94 -2.57 15.36
C GLN A 98 -9.31 -3.63 16.27
N ALA A 99 -8.57 -4.59 15.71
CA ALA A 99 -7.92 -5.65 16.48
C ALA A 99 -6.70 -6.24 15.73
N PRO A 100 -5.63 -6.70 16.43
CA PRO A 100 -4.42 -7.22 15.80
C PRO A 100 -4.64 -8.39 14.82
N ASP A 101 -5.60 -9.26 15.11
CA ASP A 101 -5.97 -10.46 14.35
C ASP A 101 -6.77 -10.15 13.08
N LYS A 102 -7.49 -9.03 13.05
CA LYS A 102 -8.32 -8.61 11.91
C LYS A 102 -7.54 -8.06 10.71
N ARG A 103 -6.22 -7.94 10.81
CA ARG A 103 -5.36 -7.44 9.71
C ARG A 103 -5.14 -8.46 8.58
N GLY A 104 -5.35 -9.75 8.84
CA GLY A 104 -4.97 -10.86 7.96
C GLY A 104 -5.57 -10.78 6.55
N PRO A 105 -6.90 -10.68 6.39
CA PRO A 105 -7.54 -10.72 5.07
C PRO A 105 -7.07 -9.59 4.14
N GLY A 106 -7.06 -8.33 4.63
CA GLY A 106 -6.60 -7.18 3.84
C GLY A 106 -5.13 -7.28 3.47
N PHE A 107 -4.29 -7.79 4.37
CA PHE A 107 -2.88 -8.06 4.08
C PHE A 107 -2.72 -9.11 2.99
N GLY A 108 -3.42 -10.25 3.10
CA GLY A 108 -3.34 -11.35 2.14
C GLY A 108 -3.74 -10.94 0.73
N ILE A 109 -4.83 -10.18 0.58
CA ILE A 109 -5.26 -9.68 -0.73
C ILE A 109 -4.21 -8.73 -1.32
N ALA A 110 -3.70 -7.77 -0.52
CA ALA A 110 -2.68 -6.84 -0.99
C ALA A 110 -1.40 -7.58 -1.43
N PHE A 111 -1.00 -8.61 -0.68
CA PHE A 111 0.16 -9.44 -1.01
C PHE A 111 -0.03 -10.19 -2.34
N LEU A 112 -1.17 -10.85 -2.55
CA LEU A 112 -1.46 -11.56 -3.80
C LEU A 112 -1.47 -10.63 -5.00
N VAL A 113 -2.05 -9.44 -4.85
CA VAL A 113 -2.03 -8.41 -5.89
C VAL A 113 -0.60 -7.95 -6.20
N SER A 114 0.21 -7.71 -5.17
CA SER A 114 1.63 -7.35 -5.33
C SER A 114 2.41 -8.43 -6.07
N VAL A 115 2.19 -9.71 -5.76
CA VAL A 115 2.78 -10.84 -6.50
C VAL A 115 2.33 -10.86 -7.95
N ALA A 116 1.04 -10.66 -8.22
CA ALA A 116 0.52 -10.61 -9.59
C ALA A 116 1.16 -9.47 -10.41
N LEU A 117 1.29 -8.28 -9.83
CA LEU A 117 1.98 -7.14 -10.47
C LEU A 117 3.46 -7.43 -10.71
N LEU A 118 4.15 -8.09 -9.78
CA LEU A 118 5.54 -8.51 -9.97
C LEU A 118 5.67 -9.50 -11.14
N VAL A 119 4.79 -10.50 -11.22
CA VAL A 119 4.79 -11.47 -12.32
C VAL A 119 4.52 -10.77 -13.65
N MET A 120 3.55 -9.86 -13.71
CA MET A 120 3.27 -9.07 -14.91
C MET A 120 4.48 -8.25 -15.36
N ALA A 121 5.16 -7.60 -14.41
CA ALA A 121 6.38 -6.83 -14.66
C ALA A 121 7.50 -7.74 -15.18
N PHE A 122 7.75 -8.87 -14.52
CA PHE A 122 8.78 -9.83 -14.92
C PHE A 122 8.55 -10.39 -16.33
N VAL A 123 7.34 -10.88 -16.61
CA VAL A 123 6.97 -11.37 -17.94
C VAL A 123 7.14 -10.29 -19.00
N GLY A 124 6.73 -9.04 -18.70
CA GLY A 124 6.89 -7.91 -19.60
C GLY A 124 8.34 -7.54 -19.89
N VAL A 125 9.23 -7.65 -18.89
CA VAL A 125 10.69 -7.48 -19.09
C VAL A 125 11.24 -8.59 -19.98
N VAL A 126 10.99 -9.86 -19.63
CA VAL A 126 11.53 -11.01 -20.36
C VAL A 126 11.09 -11.02 -21.82
N ALA A 127 9.83 -10.68 -22.10
CA ALA A 127 9.29 -10.59 -23.47
C ALA A 127 9.92 -9.48 -24.32
N LYS A 128 10.64 -8.52 -23.71
CA LYS A 128 11.35 -7.44 -24.40
C LYS A 128 12.86 -7.63 -24.46
N LEU A 129 13.38 -8.64 -23.76
CA LEU A 129 14.81 -9.00 -23.77
C LEU A 129 15.16 -9.97 -24.92
N GLY A 130 14.16 -10.69 -25.45
CA GLY A 130 14.26 -11.47 -26.68
C GLY A 130 13.77 -10.69 -27.89
#